data_AF-A0A950NAT9-F1
#
_entry.id   AF-A0A950NAT9-F1
#
_cell.length_a   1.000
_cell.length_b   1.000
_cell.length_c   1.000
_cell.angle_alpha   90.00
_cell.angle_beta   90.00
_cell.angle_gamma   90.00
#
_symmetry.space_group_name_H-M   'P 1'
#
loop_
_entity.id
_entity.type
_entity.pdbx_description
1 polymer ?
#
loop_
_entity_poly.entity_id
_entity_poly.type
_entity_poly.pdbx_seq_one_letter_code
_entity_poly.pdbx_strand_id
1 'polypeptide(L)'
;MTQKSPSGTVVADASASAGDDVNTLWRRVVGRRTFLKSVGLAGAAALPGSVLFASDAAARSSAITKGDIAILRFLAAAELIESDLWSQYNELGGVAGGNPAYIAALSNLDGDMPQYIADNTDDEESHAAFLNAYLRRH
;
A
#
# COMPACT_ATOMS: atom_id res chain seq x y z
N MET A 1 -35.12 19.00 54.90
CA MET A 1 -33.73 18.53 55.09
C MET A 1 -33.42 17.54 53.99
N THR A 2 -32.68 18.00 52.99
CA THR A 2 -32.28 17.23 51.80
C THR A 2 -31.15 16.27 52.18
N GLN A 3 -31.24 15.00 51.82
CA GLN A 3 -30.04 14.21 51.56
C GLN A 3 -30.18 13.45 50.24
N LYS A 4 -29.17 13.67 49.40
CA LYS A 4 -28.98 13.25 48.02
C LYS A 4 -28.05 12.04 48.06
N SER A 5 -28.49 10.89 47.56
CA SER A 5 -27.59 9.75 47.28
C SER A 5 -26.93 9.95 45.90
N PRO A 6 -25.65 9.56 45.73
CA PRO A 6 -24.86 9.94 44.56
C PRO A 6 -25.13 9.04 43.34
N SER A 7 -25.10 9.66 42.15
CA SER A 7 -25.15 9.03 40.84
C SER A 7 -24.05 7.98 40.67
N GLY A 8 -24.43 6.81 40.17
CA GLY A 8 -23.50 5.82 39.63
C GLY A 8 -22.77 6.40 38.41
N THR A 9 -21.45 6.27 38.41
CA THR A 9 -20.64 6.49 37.21
C THR A 9 -20.66 5.21 36.40
N VAL A 10 -21.34 5.21 35.25
CA VAL A 10 -21.31 4.10 34.29
C VAL A 10 -19.99 4.21 33.51
N VAL A 11 -18.97 3.49 33.96
CA VAL A 11 -17.75 3.22 33.17
C VAL A 11 -17.92 1.83 32.57
N ALA A 12 -18.70 1.72 31.50
CA ALA A 12 -18.85 0.47 30.75
C ALA A 12 -19.33 0.77 29.32
N ASP A 13 -18.43 1.21 28.43
CA ASP A 13 -18.74 1.20 26.98
C ASP A 13 -17.53 1.29 26.02
N ALA A 14 -16.32 1.58 26.50
CA ALA A 14 -15.17 1.77 25.60
C ALA A 14 -14.56 0.46 25.04
N SER A 15 -14.70 -0.66 25.75
CA SER A 15 -14.13 -1.95 25.33
C SER A 15 -15.05 -2.77 24.41
N ALA A 16 -16.37 -2.57 24.51
CA ALA A 16 -17.35 -3.24 23.66
C ALA A 16 -17.33 -2.68 22.23
N SER A 17 -17.29 -1.36 22.09
CA SER A 17 -17.23 -0.66 20.80
C SER A 17 -16.00 -1.02 19.97
N ALA A 18 -14.82 -1.14 20.58
CA ALA A 18 -13.60 -1.53 19.88
C ALA A 18 -13.65 -2.96 19.31
N GLY A 19 -14.29 -3.89 20.01
CA GLY A 19 -14.49 -5.27 19.53
C GLY A 19 -15.48 -5.35 18.38
N ASP A 20 -16.53 -4.53 18.42
CA ASP A 20 -17.53 -4.44 17.36
C ASP A 20 -16.96 -3.82 16.08
N ASP A 21 -16.11 -2.80 16.21
CA ASP A 21 -15.42 -2.17 15.08
C ASP A 21 -14.50 -3.16 14.36
N VAL A 22 -13.69 -3.92 15.09
CA VAL A 22 -12.84 -4.96 14.53
C VAL A 22 -13.67 -6.02 13.80
N ASN A 23 -14.78 -6.46 14.39
CA ASN A 23 -15.69 -7.41 13.77
C ASN A 23 -16.34 -6.86 12.49
N THR A 24 -16.69 -5.57 12.44
CA THR A 24 -17.24 -4.94 11.23
C THR A 24 -16.22 -4.87 10.09
N LEU A 25 -14.96 -4.57 10.41
CA LEU A 25 -13.85 -4.54 9.46
C LEU A 25 -13.56 -5.94 8.91
N TRP A 26 -13.51 -6.95 9.77
CA TRP A 26 -13.35 -8.35 9.36
C TRP A 26 -14.50 -8.83 8.46
N ARG A 27 -15.75 -8.52 8.80
CA ARG A 27 -16.91 -8.86 7.95
C ARG A 27 -16.83 -8.17 6.58
N ARG A 28 -16.36 -6.92 6.52
CA ARG A 28 -16.17 -6.20 5.25
C ARG A 28 -15.10 -6.85 4.38
N VAL A 29 -13.97 -7.27 4.97
CA VAL A 29 -12.90 -7.99 4.26
C VAL A 29 -13.37 -9.36 3.76
N VAL A 30 -14.10 -10.12 4.59
CA VAL A 30 -14.66 -11.43 4.21
C VAL A 30 -15.75 -11.30 3.14
N GLY A 31 -16.61 -10.28 3.22
CA GLY A 31 -17.66 -10.02 2.23
C GLY A 31 -17.14 -9.78 0.80
N ARG A 32 -15.96 -9.16 0.65
CA ARG A 32 -15.30 -8.96 -0.66
C ARG A 32 -14.88 -10.28 -1.31
N ARG A 33 -14.60 -11.32 -0.53
CA ARG A 33 -14.21 -12.66 -1.01
C ARG A 33 -15.41 -13.49 -1.47
N THR A 34 -16.59 -13.26 -0.90
CA THR A 34 -17.83 -13.94 -1.31
C THR A 34 -18.38 -13.40 -2.63
N PHE A 35 -18.16 -12.11 -2.93
CA PHE A 35 -18.52 -11.50 -4.22
C PHE A 35 -17.82 -12.17 -5.41
N LEU A 36 -16.56 -12.58 -5.26
CA LEU A 36 -15.83 -13.33 -6.31
C LEU A 36 -16.40 -14.74 -6.54
N LYS A 37 -17.08 -15.34 -5.54
CA LYS A 37 -17.74 -16.63 -5.68
C LYS A 37 -19.08 -16.53 -6.42
N SER A 38 -19.79 -15.40 -6.34
CA SER A 38 -21.06 -15.20 -7.05
C SER A 38 -20.90 -14.89 -8.53
N VAL A 39 -19.76 -14.32 -8.97
CA VAL A 39 -19.47 -14.09 -10.40
C VAL A 39 -19.23 -15.41 -11.14
N GLY A 40 -18.69 -16.44 -10.47
CA GLY A 40 -18.42 -17.75 -11.09
C GLY A 40 -19.65 -18.58 -11.47
N LEU A 41 -20.83 -18.27 -10.93
CA LEU A 41 -22.05 -19.06 -11.17
C LEU A 41 -22.94 -18.51 -12.30
N ALA A 42 -22.74 -17.25 -12.70
CA ALA A 42 -23.60 -16.56 -13.67
C ALA A 42 -23.07 -16.60 -15.12
N GLY A 43 -21.97 -17.30 -15.40
CA GLY A 43 -21.31 -17.31 -16.71
C GLY A 43 -21.72 -18.43 -17.68
N ALA A 44 -22.61 -19.36 -17.28
CA ALA A 44 -22.89 -20.57 -18.06
C ALA A 44 -24.11 -20.48 -18.98
N ALA A 45 -24.83 -19.35 -19.01
CA ALA A 45 -26.09 -19.25 -19.76
C ALA A 45 -26.11 -18.03 -20.70
N ALA A 46 -25.83 -18.32 -21.98
CA ALA A 46 -26.19 -17.57 -23.19
C ALA A 46 -25.44 -16.27 -23.53
N LEU A 47 -24.79 -16.23 -24.72
CA LEU A 47 -25.16 -15.41 -25.90
C LEU A 47 -23.99 -15.26 -26.92
N PRO A 48 -24.28 -14.94 -28.22
CA PRO A 48 -23.41 -15.17 -29.40
C PRO A 48 -22.26 -14.17 -29.57
N GLY A 49 -21.31 -14.51 -30.45
CA GLY A 49 -19.98 -13.90 -30.66
C GLY A 49 -19.86 -12.44 -31.10
N SER A 50 -20.78 -11.54 -30.72
CA SER A 50 -20.65 -10.08 -30.88
C SER A 50 -20.07 -9.38 -29.64
N VAL A 51 -19.78 -10.11 -28.56
CA VAL A 51 -19.22 -9.55 -27.30
C VAL A 51 -17.71 -9.30 -27.36
N LEU A 52 -17.01 -9.82 -28.38
CA LEU A 52 -15.55 -9.63 -28.50
C LEU A 52 -15.13 -8.16 -28.75
N PHE A 53 -16.05 -7.30 -29.19
CA PHE A 53 -15.83 -5.84 -29.26
C PHE A 53 -16.35 -5.08 -28.03
N ALA A 54 -17.05 -5.74 -27.12
CA ALA A 54 -17.43 -5.17 -25.82
C ALA A 54 -16.34 -5.37 -24.75
N SER A 55 -15.34 -6.20 -25.02
CA SER A 55 -14.18 -6.44 -24.15
C SER A 55 -13.32 -5.19 -23.96
N ASP A 56 -13.20 -4.33 -24.98
CA ASP A 56 -12.52 -3.02 -24.86
C ASP A 56 -13.33 -2.01 -24.03
N ALA A 57 -14.66 -2.10 -24.03
CA ALA A 57 -15.52 -1.28 -23.18
C ALA A 57 -15.65 -1.82 -21.74
N ALA A 58 -15.29 -3.09 -21.52
CA ALA A 58 -15.32 -3.76 -20.22
C ALA A 58 -14.01 -3.62 -19.42
N ALA A 59 -12.94 -3.11 -20.03
CA ALA A 59 -11.92 -2.34 -19.32
C ALA A 59 -12.53 -1.00 -18.86
N ARG A 60 -13.62 -1.09 -18.07
CA ARG A 60 -14.14 0.05 -17.35
C ARG A 60 -12.97 0.57 -16.53
N SER A 61 -12.53 1.78 -16.87
CA SER A 61 -11.80 2.64 -15.95
C SER A 61 -12.65 2.76 -14.69
N SER A 62 -12.51 1.82 -13.75
CA SER A 62 -13.07 2.00 -12.44
C SER A 62 -12.39 3.25 -11.90
N ALA A 63 -13.18 4.30 -11.66
CA ALA A 63 -12.67 5.50 -11.01
C ALA A 63 -11.91 5.06 -9.75
N ILE A 64 -10.69 5.56 -9.60
CA ILE A 64 -9.83 5.23 -8.47
C ILE A 64 -10.60 5.43 -7.16
N THR A 65 -10.63 4.40 -6.33
CA THR A 65 -11.42 4.47 -5.10
C THR A 65 -10.63 5.19 -4.01
N LYS A 66 -11.33 5.67 -2.97
CA LYS A 66 -10.67 6.21 -1.77
C LYS A 66 -9.74 5.18 -1.11
N GLY A 67 -10.06 3.89 -1.22
CA GLY A 67 -9.22 2.81 -0.71
C GLY A 67 -7.92 2.68 -1.50
N ASP A 68 -8.00 2.75 -2.84
CA ASP A 68 -6.81 2.71 -3.70
C ASP A 68 -5.89 3.90 -3.44
N ILE A 69 -6.46 5.11 -3.30
CA ILE A 69 -5.70 6.31 -2.91
C ILE A 69 -4.99 6.11 -1.56
N ALA A 70 -5.65 5.49 -0.57
CA ALA A 70 -5.04 5.24 0.73
C ALA A 70 -3.86 4.25 0.63
N ILE A 71 -3.98 3.20 -0.18
CA ILE A 71 -2.89 2.25 -0.45
C ILE A 71 -1.73 2.96 -1.15
N LEU A 72 -2.00 3.74 -2.19
CA LEU A 72 -0.96 4.47 -2.92
C LEU A 72 -0.25 5.51 -2.05
N ARG A 73 -0.95 6.17 -1.12
CA ARG A 73 -0.32 7.07 -0.14
C ARG A 73 0.58 6.32 0.85
N PHE A 74 0.15 5.13 1.27
CA PHE A 74 0.99 4.28 2.12
C PHE A 74 2.26 3.84 1.38
N LEU A 75 2.13 3.38 0.13
CA LEU A 75 3.29 3.03 -0.70
C LEU A 75 4.17 4.25 -0.95
N ALA A 76 3.62 5.41 -1.31
CA ALA A 76 4.39 6.64 -1.51
C ALA A 76 5.20 7.05 -0.26
N ALA A 77 4.65 6.82 0.93
CA ALA A 77 5.39 7.05 2.18
C ALA A 77 6.52 6.03 2.39
N ALA A 78 6.31 4.76 2.01
CA ALA A 78 7.35 3.75 2.02
C ALA A 78 8.49 4.11 1.06
N GLU A 79 8.17 4.44 -0.20
CA GLU A 79 9.19 4.81 -1.20
C GLU A 79 10.03 6.01 -0.77
N LEU A 80 9.44 6.99 -0.06
CA LEU A 80 10.19 8.13 0.48
C LEU A 80 11.17 7.72 1.58
N ILE A 81 10.80 6.78 2.44
CA ILE A 81 11.68 6.24 3.49
C ILE A 81 12.80 5.41 2.85
N GLU A 82 12.45 4.58 1.87
CA GLU A 82 13.42 3.77 1.14
C GLU A 82 14.40 4.64 0.37
N SER A 83 13.93 5.68 -0.34
CA SER A 83 14.79 6.65 -1.03
C SER A 83 15.78 7.33 -0.08
N ASP A 84 15.35 7.74 1.12
CA ASP A 84 16.23 8.36 2.11
C ASP A 84 17.33 7.39 2.59
N LEU A 85 16.96 6.15 2.89
CA LEU A 85 17.90 5.11 3.35
C LEU A 85 18.87 4.70 2.23
N TRP A 86 18.38 4.50 1.01
CA TRP A 86 19.21 4.17 -0.14
C TRP A 86 20.15 5.30 -0.50
N SER A 87 19.70 6.56 -0.43
CA SER A 87 20.56 7.74 -0.64
C SER A 87 21.74 7.75 0.33
N GLN A 88 21.49 7.57 1.62
CA GLN A 88 22.56 7.49 2.64
C GLN A 88 23.49 6.31 2.39
N TYR A 89 22.95 5.17 1.95
CA TYR A 89 23.78 4.01 1.63
C TYR A 89 24.64 4.27 0.38
N ASN A 90 24.09 4.91 -0.65
CA ASN A 90 24.77 5.31 -1.88
C ASN A 90 25.88 6.34 -1.63
N GLU A 91 25.63 7.31 -0.75
CA GLU A 91 26.63 8.29 -0.30
C GLU A 91 27.88 7.62 0.29
N LEU A 92 27.76 6.42 0.87
CA LEU A 92 28.87 5.70 1.48
C LEU A 92 29.44 4.61 0.57
N GLY A 93 28.57 3.80 -0.03
CA GLY A 93 28.92 2.52 -0.66
C GLY A 93 28.62 2.43 -2.15
N GLY A 94 27.98 3.44 -2.75
CA GLY A 94 27.65 3.46 -4.17
C GLY A 94 28.84 3.71 -5.08
N VAL A 95 28.59 3.69 -6.40
CA VAL A 95 29.63 3.93 -7.43
C VAL A 95 30.41 5.23 -7.19
N ALA A 96 29.71 6.29 -6.77
CA ALA A 96 30.29 7.59 -6.43
C ALA A 96 30.41 7.82 -4.91
N GLY A 97 30.35 6.74 -4.11
CA GLY A 97 30.34 6.81 -2.65
C GLY A 97 31.63 7.36 -2.06
N GLY A 98 31.51 8.07 -0.93
CA GLY A 98 32.57 8.77 -0.24
C GLY A 98 33.45 7.92 0.67
N ASN A 99 33.20 6.60 0.78
CA ASN A 99 33.96 5.71 1.65
C ASN A 99 34.64 4.56 0.88
N PRO A 100 35.87 4.78 0.36
CA PRO A 100 36.59 3.77 -0.42
C PRO A 100 36.88 2.47 0.33
N ALA A 101 37.10 2.53 1.65
CA ALA A 101 37.36 1.34 2.46
C ALA A 101 36.08 0.48 2.59
N TYR A 102 34.93 1.13 2.73
CA TYR A 102 33.65 0.45 2.77
C TYR A 102 33.28 -0.16 1.41
N ILE A 103 33.45 0.59 0.32
CA ILE A 103 33.28 0.09 -1.05
C ILE A 103 34.16 -1.14 -1.30
N ALA A 104 35.45 -1.09 -0.94
CA ALA A 104 36.34 -2.23 -1.09
C ALA A 104 35.90 -3.45 -0.26
N ALA A 105 35.36 -3.23 0.95
CA ALA A 105 34.81 -4.31 1.76
C ALA A 105 33.57 -4.95 1.13
N LEU A 106 32.67 -4.14 0.57
CA LEU A 106 31.49 -4.60 -0.17
C LEU A 106 31.87 -5.39 -1.42
N SER A 107 32.87 -4.92 -2.18
CA SER A 107 33.37 -5.60 -3.38
C SER A 107 33.99 -6.98 -3.12
N ASN A 108 34.39 -7.29 -1.88
CA ASN A 108 34.80 -8.66 -1.52
C ASN A 108 33.61 -9.63 -1.42
N LEU A 109 32.40 -9.12 -1.20
CA LEU A 109 31.16 -9.91 -1.17
C LEU A 109 30.60 -10.07 -2.58
N ASP A 110 30.54 -8.96 -3.32
CA ASP A 110 30.09 -8.89 -4.71
C ASP A 110 30.73 -7.69 -5.41
N GLY A 111 31.40 -7.92 -6.54
CA GLY A 111 32.11 -6.88 -7.29
C GLY A 111 31.20 -5.75 -7.79
N ASP A 112 29.93 -6.06 -8.06
CA ASP A 112 28.96 -5.11 -8.60
C ASP A 112 28.14 -4.40 -7.52
N MET A 113 28.44 -4.64 -6.23
CA MET A 113 27.69 -4.05 -5.11
C MET A 113 27.57 -2.51 -5.18
N PRO A 114 28.61 -1.74 -5.54
CA PRO A 114 28.47 -0.29 -5.67
C PRO A 114 27.47 0.14 -6.75
N GLN A 115 27.41 -0.61 -7.86
CA GLN A 115 26.46 -0.35 -8.95
C GLN A 115 25.04 -0.71 -8.51
N TYR A 116 24.86 -1.86 -7.87
CA TYR A 116 23.57 -2.27 -7.31
C TYR A 116 23.00 -1.23 -6.35
N ILE A 117 23.82 -0.68 -5.44
CA ILE A 117 23.39 0.37 -4.51
C ILE A 117 22.95 1.63 -5.26
N ALA A 118 23.72 2.07 -6.25
CA ALA A 118 23.39 3.27 -7.03
C ALA A 118 22.10 3.09 -7.83
N ASP A 119 21.94 1.96 -8.53
CA ASP A 119 20.76 1.69 -9.36
C ASP A 119 19.49 1.57 -8.50
N ASN A 120 19.55 0.86 -7.36
CA ASN A 120 18.41 0.80 -6.44
C ASN A 120 18.05 2.17 -5.87
N THR A 121 19.03 3.05 -5.63
CA THR A 121 18.76 4.42 -5.18
C THR A 121 18.00 5.20 -6.24
N ASP A 122 18.47 5.15 -7.49
CA ASP A 122 17.80 5.81 -8.63
C ASP A 122 16.37 5.25 -8.84
N ASP A 123 16.19 3.93 -8.69
CA ASP A 123 14.89 3.27 -8.78
C ASP A 123 13.92 3.79 -7.71
N GLU A 124 14.31 3.80 -6.43
CA GLU A 124 13.41 4.24 -5.36
C GLU A 124 13.09 5.74 -5.43
N GLU A 125 14.05 6.58 -5.82
CA GLU A 125 13.79 8.00 -6.10
C GLU A 125 12.73 8.17 -7.20
N SER A 126 12.83 7.36 -8.26
CA SER A 126 11.89 7.39 -9.37
C SER A 126 10.50 6.87 -8.99
N HIS A 127 10.41 5.82 -8.16
CA HIS A 127 9.17 5.28 -7.62
C HIS A 127 8.46 6.31 -6.73
N ALA A 128 9.20 6.93 -5.81
CA ALA A 128 8.70 7.99 -4.95
C ALA A 128 8.16 9.17 -5.78
N ALA A 129 8.92 9.60 -6.80
CA ALA A 129 8.51 10.67 -7.70
C ALA A 129 7.22 10.31 -8.48
N PHE A 130 7.15 9.09 -9.02
CA PHE A 130 6.00 8.60 -9.77
C PHE A 130 4.73 8.58 -8.91
N LEU A 131 4.76 7.94 -7.73
CA LEU A 131 3.58 7.83 -6.87
C LEU A 131 3.08 9.20 -6.39
N ASN A 132 4.00 10.09 -6.01
CA ASN A 132 3.64 11.44 -5.59
C ASN A 132 3.09 12.29 -6.76
N ALA A 133 3.57 12.09 -7.99
CA ALA A 133 3.01 12.73 -9.17
C ALA A 133 1.62 12.20 -9.51
N TYR A 134 1.44 10.87 -9.43
CA TYR A 134 0.17 10.22 -9.69
C TYR A 134 -0.91 10.67 -8.68
N LEU A 135 -0.58 10.68 -7.38
CA LEU A 135 -1.46 11.12 -6.28
C LEU A 135 -1.83 12.61 -6.33
N ARG A 136 -1.06 13.46 -7.02
CA ARG A 136 -1.42 14.88 -7.22
C ARG A 136 -2.45 15.08 -8.34
N ARG A 137 -2.62 14.10 -9.22
CA ARG A 137 -3.54 14.15 -10.36
C ARG A 137 -4.88 13.46 -10.10
N HIS A 138 -5.05 12.81 -8.95
CA HIS A 138 -6.21 11.99 -8.59
C HIS A 138 -6.66 12.28 -7.15
#